data_AF-A0A0G0LTZ4-F1
#
_entry.id   AF-A0A0G0LTZ4-F1
#
_cell.length_a   1.000
_cell.length_b   1.000
_cell.length_c   1.000
_cell.angle_alpha   90.00
_cell.angle_beta   90.00
_cell.angle_gamma   90.00
#
_symmetry.space_group_name_H-M   'P 1'
#
loop_
_entity.id
_entity.type
_entity.pdbx_description
1 polymer ?
#
loop_
_entity_poly.entity_id
_entity_poly.type
_entity_poly.pdbx_seq_one_letter_code
_entity_poly.pdbx_strand_id
1 'polypeptide(L)'
;MTTMVAILFSIILVVSPVMAGGSSDIGLFAGAWTGEWKSDKGDKAPMRAIVTVDAATNLVMLVMFQVPAPPAPSFSSLSIGKVNESGNLIIDAASSGIEGGGSEMKFWMEGPLVLRGSYKNQYDSGSFTFRRFSPSGA
;
A
#
# COMPACT_ATOMS: atom_id res chain seq x y z
N MET A 1 10.54 -41.62 49.35
CA MET A 1 11.55 -40.63 48.92
C MET A 1 11.46 -40.48 47.41
N THR A 2 11.04 -39.28 46.98
CA THR A 2 11.24 -38.64 45.67
C THR A 2 10.95 -39.42 44.38
N THR A 3 9.70 -39.34 43.93
CA THR A 3 9.31 -39.49 42.51
C THR A 3 9.68 -38.19 41.78
N MET A 4 10.65 -38.24 40.86
CA MET A 4 11.03 -37.09 40.03
C MET A 4 9.98 -36.86 38.94
N VAL A 5 9.37 -35.68 38.99
CA VAL A 5 8.51 -35.12 37.95
C VAL A 5 9.41 -34.46 36.91
N ALA A 6 9.44 -34.99 35.69
CA ALA A 6 10.13 -34.36 34.56
C ALA A 6 9.12 -33.46 33.81
N ILE A 7 9.14 -32.16 34.10
CA ILE A 7 8.43 -31.14 33.31
C ILE A 7 9.32 -30.78 32.13
N LEU A 8 8.95 -31.27 30.95
CA LEU A 8 9.58 -30.88 29.69
C LEU A 8 9.04 -29.50 29.28
N PHE A 9 9.73 -28.43 29.68
CA PHE A 9 9.46 -27.08 29.19
C PHE A 9 9.90 -26.98 27.72
N SER A 10 8.95 -27.17 26.80
CA SER A 10 9.13 -26.81 25.39
C SER A 10 8.99 -25.29 25.26
N ILE A 11 10.11 -24.58 25.37
CA ILE A 11 10.20 -23.17 25.00
C ILE A 11 10.21 -23.12 23.46
N ILE A 12 9.03 -23.03 22.86
CA ILE A 12 8.92 -22.57 21.47
C ILE A 12 9.14 -21.05 21.53
N LEU A 13 10.38 -20.65 21.29
CA LEU A 13 10.71 -19.27 20.98
C LEU A 13 10.10 -18.97 19.61
N VAL A 14 8.85 -18.50 19.59
CA VAL A 14 8.32 -17.80 18.41
C VAL A 14 9.11 -16.50 18.35
N VAL A 15 10.19 -16.51 17.59
CA VAL A 15 10.84 -15.30 17.11
C VAL A 15 9.82 -14.67 16.16
N SER A 16 8.86 -13.95 16.72
CA SER A 16 8.13 -12.95 15.95
C SER A 16 9.20 -12.04 15.37
N PRO A 17 9.30 -11.87 14.04
CA PRO A 17 10.07 -10.77 13.52
C PRO A 17 9.39 -9.52 14.07
N VAL A 18 10.00 -8.94 15.09
CA VAL A 18 9.85 -7.52 15.37
C VAL A 18 10.28 -6.87 14.05
N MET A 19 9.28 -6.56 13.21
CA MET A 19 9.43 -5.57 12.16
C MET A 19 9.82 -4.31 12.91
N ALA A 20 11.13 -4.13 13.03
CA ALA A 20 11.74 -2.93 13.58
C ALA A 20 11.07 -1.75 12.89
N GLY A 21 10.61 -0.80 13.70
CA GLY A 21 10.19 0.50 13.21
C GLY A 21 11.36 1.12 12.45
N GLY A 22 11.37 0.93 11.14
CA GLY A 22 12.20 1.70 10.25
C GLY A 22 11.51 3.04 10.10
N SER A 23 12.24 4.13 10.30
CA SER A 23 11.90 5.38 9.64
C SER A 23 11.60 5.03 8.19
N SER A 24 10.32 5.08 7.78
CA SER A 24 9.99 4.77 6.39
C SER A 24 10.73 5.80 5.57
N ASP A 25 11.74 5.37 4.82
CA ASP A 25 12.36 6.23 3.82
C ASP A 25 11.24 6.59 2.85
N ILE A 26 10.67 7.77 3.05
CA ILE A 26 9.49 8.24 2.32
C ILE A 26 9.81 8.32 0.82
N GLY A 27 11.10 8.46 0.46
CA GLY A 27 11.59 8.37 -0.90
C GLY A 27 11.36 7.01 -1.55
N LEU A 28 11.15 5.93 -0.79
CA LEU A 28 10.82 4.63 -1.35
C LEU A 28 9.48 4.62 -2.08
N PHE A 29 8.52 5.48 -1.68
CA PHE A 29 7.27 5.59 -2.41
C PHE A 29 7.46 6.23 -3.78
N ALA A 30 8.46 7.12 -3.94
CA ALA A 30 8.62 7.96 -5.12
C ALA A 30 8.90 7.15 -6.41
N GLY A 31 8.43 7.71 -7.53
CA GLY A 31 8.67 7.19 -8.88
C GLY A 31 7.49 6.42 -9.47
N ALA A 32 7.76 5.71 -10.56
CA ALA A 32 6.77 4.98 -11.34
C ALA A 32 6.56 3.55 -10.84
N TRP A 33 5.32 3.10 -10.90
CA TRP A 33 4.82 1.82 -10.40
C TRP A 33 3.91 1.16 -11.43
N THR A 34 3.99 -0.16 -11.56
CA THR A 34 3.09 -0.96 -12.41
C THR A 34 2.48 -2.08 -11.59
N GLY A 35 1.19 -2.34 -11.75
CA GLY A 35 0.48 -3.24 -10.86
C GLY A 35 -0.90 -3.64 -11.33
N GLU A 36 -1.68 -4.12 -10.37
CA GLU A 36 -3.07 -4.53 -10.55
C GLU A 36 -3.92 -4.00 -9.40
N TRP A 37 -5.13 -3.56 -9.72
CA TRP A 37 -6.25 -3.39 -8.82
C TRP A 37 -7.08 -4.67 -8.79
N LYS A 38 -7.50 -5.09 -7.60
CA LYS A 38 -8.45 -6.19 -7.41
C LYS A 38 -9.55 -5.75 -6.44
N SER A 39 -10.79 -5.68 -6.93
CA SER A 39 -11.98 -5.47 -6.12
C SER A 39 -12.31 -6.74 -5.33
N ASP A 40 -12.89 -6.57 -4.15
CA ASP A 40 -13.44 -7.65 -3.32
C ASP A 40 -14.63 -8.34 -4.01
N LYS A 41 -15.24 -7.70 -5.03
CA LYS A 41 -16.29 -8.28 -5.87
C LYS A 41 -15.75 -9.18 -7.00
N GLY A 42 -14.42 -9.27 -7.14
CA GLY A 42 -13.74 -10.15 -8.10
C GLY A 42 -13.26 -9.46 -9.38
N ASP A 43 -13.58 -8.18 -9.57
CA ASP A 43 -13.07 -7.39 -10.70
C ASP A 43 -11.57 -7.14 -10.53
N LYS A 44 -10.86 -7.10 -11.66
CA LYS A 44 -9.44 -6.76 -11.69
C LYS A 44 -9.09 -5.88 -12.88
N ALA A 45 -8.12 -5.01 -12.69
CA ALA A 45 -7.64 -4.14 -13.76
C ALA A 45 -6.15 -3.86 -13.62
N PRO A 46 -5.39 -3.82 -14.74
CA PRO A 46 -4.01 -3.39 -14.68
C PRO A 46 -3.94 -1.90 -14.37
N MET A 47 -2.99 -1.54 -13.53
CA MET A 47 -2.80 -0.19 -12.99
C MET A 47 -1.38 0.28 -13.25
N ARG A 48 -1.22 1.58 -13.50
CA ARG A 48 0.04 2.30 -13.39
C ARG A 48 -0.10 3.38 -12.35
N ALA A 49 0.96 3.68 -11.62
CA ALA A 49 0.97 4.78 -10.68
C ALA A 49 2.28 5.57 -10.77
N ILE A 50 2.21 6.87 -10.48
CA ILE A 50 3.37 7.72 -10.25
C ILE A 50 3.17 8.37 -8.90
N VAL A 51 4.18 8.29 -8.05
CA VAL A 51 4.18 8.89 -6.73
C VAL A 51 5.26 9.94 -6.66
N THR A 52 4.89 11.14 -6.23
CA THR A 52 5.82 12.23 -5.91
C THR A 52 5.74 12.51 -4.42
N VAL A 53 6.89 12.75 -3.80
CA VAL A 53 7.02 12.88 -2.35
C VAL A 53 7.72 14.19 -2.04
N ASP A 54 7.12 14.98 -1.15
CA ASP A 54 7.78 16.09 -0.47
C ASP A 54 8.20 15.64 0.93
N ALA A 55 9.50 15.34 1.08
CA ALA A 55 10.06 14.89 2.34
C ALA A 55 10.07 15.96 3.44
N ALA A 56 9.97 17.25 3.09
CA ALA A 56 9.95 18.32 4.09
C ALA A 56 8.59 18.40 4.81
N THR A 57 7.51 18.06 4.10
CA THR A 57 6.13 18.18 4.60
C THR A 57 5.42 16.83 4.77
N ASN A 58 6.09 15.73 4.39
CA ASN A 58 5.52 14.38 4.27
C ASN A 58 4.30 14.31 3.35
N LEU A 59 4.14 15.29 2.45
CA LEU A 59 3.07 15.30 1.46
C LEU A 59 3.42 14.34 0.32
N VAL A 60 2.40 13.69 -0.19
CA VAL A 60 2.52 12.76 -1.32
C VAL A 60 1.44 13.03 -2.33
N MET A 61 1.84 13.14 -3.59
CA MET A 61 0.95 13.16 -4.72
C MET A 61 1.00 11.79 -5.39
N LEU A 62 -0.16 11.17 -5.54
CA LEU A 62 -0.34 9.89 -6.21
C LEU A 62 -1.21 10.11 -7.45
N VAL A 63 -0.68 9.75 -8.60
CA VAL A 63 -1.43 9.66 -9.85
C VAL A 63 -1.58 8.19 -10.19
N MET A 64 -2.80 7.70 -10.38
CA MET A 64 -3.09 6.33 -10.80
C MET A 64 -3.81 6.31 -12.14
N PHE A 65 -3.46 5.35 -12.98
CA PHE A 65 -4.08 5.09 -14.27
C PHE A 65 -4.55 3.64 -14.29
N GLN A 66 -5.84 3.44 -14.48
CA GLN A 66 -6.36 2.16 -14.92
C GLN A 66 -6.10 2.04 -16.42
N VAL A 67 -5.51 0.92 -16.83
CA VAL A 67 -5.22 0.62 -18.23
C VAL A 67 -6.26 -0.39 -18.73
N PRO A 68 -7.49 0.00 -19.06
CA PRO A 68 -8.48 -0.94 -19.55
C PRO A 68 -8.06 -1.55 -20.89
N ALA A 69 -8.50 -2.78 -21.14
CA ALA A 69 -8.50 -3.33 -22.48
C ALA A 69 -9.53 -2.55 -23.33
N PRO A 70 -9.23 -2.19 -24.59
CA PRO A 70 -10.23 -1.62 -25.49
C PRO A 70 -11.48 -2.51 -25.56
N PRO A 71 -12.70 -1.95 -25.58
CA PRO A 71 -13.06 -0.55 -25.87
C PRO A 71 -13.26 0.36 -24.65
N ALA A 72 -12.97 -0.09 -23.42
CA ALA A 72 -13.24 0.74 -22.24
C ALA A 72 -12.29 1.96 -22.15
N PRO A 73 -12.79 3.16 -21.79
CA PRO A 73 -12.00 4.38 -21.73
C PRO A 73 -11.03 4.34 -20.54
N SER A 74 -9.80 4.83 -20.74
CA SER A 74 -8.81 4.94 -19.67
C SER A 74 -9.35 5.82 -18.54
N PHE A 75 -9.19 5.34 -17.30
CA PHE A 75 -9.54 6.09 -16.10
C PHE A 75 -8.27 6.52 -15.39
N SER A 76 -8.20 7.79 -14.98
CA SER A 76 -7.10 8.33 -14.19
C SER A 76 -7.62 8.99 -12.92
N SER A 77 -6.90 8.79 -11.84
CA SER A 77 -7.17 9.33 -10.52
C SER A 77 -5.97 10.16 -10.08
N LEU A 78 -6.22 11.37 -9.59
CA LEU A 78 -5.25 12.17 -8.85
C LEU A 78 -5.69 12.24 -7.39
N SER A 79 -4.76 11.91 -6.51
CA SER A 79 -4.93 11.88 -5.07
C SER A 79 -3.77 12.56 -4.37
N ILE A 80 -4.06 13.32 -3.31
CA ILE A 80 -3.07 13.94 -2.44
C ILE A 80 -3.24 13.33 -1.05
N GLY A 81 -2.13 12.98 -0.43
CA GLY A 81 -2.10 12.37 0.89
C GLY A 81 -0.86 12.74 1.68
N LYS A 82 -0.67 12.04 2.79
CA LYS A 82 0.44 12.20 3.73
C LYS A 82 1.00 10.85 4.13
N VAL A 83 2.28 10.82 4.47
CA VAL A 83 2.85 9.66 5.18
C VAL A 83 2.67 9.83 6.68
N ASN A 84 2.05 8.83 7.31
CA ASN A 84 1.82 8.82 8.75
C ASN A 84 3.02 8.30 9.55
N GLU A 85 2.96 8.38 10.87
CA GLU A 85 4.03 7.96 11.78
C GLU A 85 4.39 6.46 11.65
N SER A 86 3.45 5.65 11.16
CA SER A 86 3.66 4.22 10.88
C SER A 86 4.22 3.96 9.47
N GLY A 87 4.62 5.00 8.73
CA GLY A 87 5.24 4.89 7.41
C GLY A 87 4.30 4.51 6.27
N ASN A 88 2.99 4.73 6.45
CA ASN A 88 2.00 4.45 5.43
C ASN A 88 1.58 5.75 4.74
N LEU A 89 1.40 5.69 3.42
CA LEU A 89 0.75 6.73 2.65
C LEU A 89 -0.76 6.66 2.88
N ILE A 90 -1.34 7.69 3.48
CA ILE A 90 -2.77 7.86 3.68
C ILE A 90 -3.26 8.95 2.73
N ILE A 91 -4.25 8.63 1.92
CA ILE A 91 -4.90 9.61 1.05
C ILE A 91 -6.20 10.06 1.74
N ASP A 92 -6.20 11.31 2.22
CA ASP A 92 -7.35 11.91 2.92
C ASP A 92 -8.31 12.67 1.98
N ALA A 93 -7.93 12.84 0.71
CA ALA A 93 -8.74 13.56 -0.29
C ALA A 93 -9.51 12.59 -1.19
N ALA A 94 -10.76 12.93 -1.51
CA ALA A 94 -11.51 12.25 -2.56
C ALA A 94 -10.67 12.27 -3.84
N SER A 95 -10.32 11.08 -4.34
CA SER A 95 -9.77 10.96 -5.69
C SER A 95 -10.75 11.64 -6.65
N SER A 96 -10.25 12.56 -7.47
CA SER A 96 -11.02 13.06 -8.62
C SER A 96 -11.56 11.85 -9.40
N GLY A 97 -12.89 11.81 -9.61
CA GLY A 97 -13.59 10.69 -10.26
C GLY A 97 -14.29 9.68 -9.34
N ILE A 98 -14.17 9.80 -8.01
CA ILE A 98 -14.89 8.96 -7.05
C ILE A 98 -15.85 9.86 -6.26
N GLU A 99 -17.15 9.82 -6.59
CA GLU A 99 -18.17 10.56 -5.85
C GLU A 99 -18.36 10.02 -4.43
N GLY A 100 -18.52 10.92 -3.46
CA GLY A 100 -18.73 10.60 -2.04
C GLY A 100 -17.53 10.93 -1.16
N GLY A 101 -17.70 11.91 -0.27
CA GLY A 101 -16.73 12.21 0.80
C GLY A 101 -16.69 11.05 1.80
N GLY A 102 -15.76 10.13 1.62
CA GLY A 102 -15.62 8.93 2.46
C GLY A 102 -14.83 7.80 1.81
N SER A 103 -13.96 8.12 0.83
CA SER A 103 -13.03 7.12 0.30
C SER A 103 -11.81 7.05 1.20
N GLU A 104 -11.51 5.85 1.69
CA GLU A 104 -10.31 5.54 2.45
C GLU A 104 -9.34 4.85 1.51
N MET A 105 -8.14 5.41 1.37
CA MET A 105 -7.10 4.79 0.56
C MET A 105 -5.76 4.88 1.30
N LYS A 106 -5.11 3.72 1.41
CA LYS A 106 -3.88 3.55 2.17
C LYS A 106 -2.90 2.73 1.36
N PHE A 107 -1.62 3.12 1.36
CA PHE A 107 -0.53 2.34 0.80
C PHE A 107 0.61 2.14 1.80
N TRP A 108 1.28 1.01 1.66
CA TRP A 108 2.42 0.63 2.50
C TRP A 108 3.43 -0.17 1.70
N MET A 109 4.70 -0.03 2.08
CA MET A 109 5.77 -0.81 1.48
C MET A 109 5.79 -2.21 2.11
N GLU A 110 5.66 -3.26 1.30
CA GLU A 110 5.99 -4.64 1.71
C GLU A 110 7.49 -4.91 1.54
N GLY A 111 8.15 -4.11 0.70
CA GLY A 111 9.60 -4.06 0.50
C GLY A 111 9.94 -2.92 -0.47
N PRO A 112 11.23 -2.66 -0.77
CA PRO A 112 11.62 -1.52 -1.61
C PRO A 112 11.15 -1.64 -3.07
N LEU A 113 10.65 -2.80 -3.48
CA LEU A 113 10.16 -3.08 -4.85
C LEU A 113 8.67 -3.41 -4.89
N VAL A 114 7.98 -3.45 -3.75
CA VAL A 114 6.58 -3.87 -3.66
C VAL A 114 5.81 -2.87 -2.81
N LEU A 115 4.85 -2.21 -3.46
CA LEU A 115 3.92 -1.28 -2.85
C LEU A 115 2.53 -1.93 -2.84
N ARG A 116 1.95 -2.07 -1.65
CA ARG A 116 0.58 -2.55 -1.45
C ARG A 116 -0.32 -1.37 -1.17
N GLY A 117 -1.59 -1.52 -1.52
CA GLY A 117 -2.61 -0.57 -1.11
C GLY A 117 -3.95 -1.23 -0.85
N SER A 118 -4.78 -0.51 -0.12
CA SER A 118 -6.20 -0.82 0.09
C SER A 118 -7.03 0.40 -0.27
N TYR A 119 -8.21 0.15 -0.80
CA TYR A 119 -9.22 1.17 -1.05
C TYR A 119 -10.58 0.69 -0.55
N LYS A 120 -11.36 1.63 -0.03
CA LYS A 120 -12.75 1.41 0.35
C LYS A 120 -13.54 2.70 0.22
N ASN A 121 -14.74 2.62 -0.34
CA ASN A 121 -15.78 3.62 -0.19
C ASN A 121 -17.13 2.93 0.05
N GLN A 122 -18.23 3.68 -0.06
CA GLN A 122 -19.59 3.13 0.09
C GLN A 122 -20.02 2.18 -1.05
N TYR A 123 -19.33 2.18 -2.19
CA TYR A 123 -19.70 1.44 -3.40
C TYR A 123 -18.80 0.23 -3.67
N ASP A 124 -17.52 0.29 -3.33
CA ASP A 124 -16.52 -0.71 -3.67
C ASP A 124 -15.37 -0.73 -2.64
N SER A 125 -14.68 -1.86 -2.59
CA SER A 125 -13.47 -2.06 -1.80
C SER A 125 -12.55 -3.05 -2.48
N GLY A 126 -11.27 -3.02 -2.12
CA GLY A 126 -10.29 -3.91 -2.71
C GLY A 126 -8.86 -3.50 -2.43
N SER A 127 -7.94 -4.07 -3.21
CA SER A 127 -6.51 -3.95 -2.98
C SER A 127 -5.72 -3.62 -4.26
N PHE A 128 -4.62 -2.91 -4.05
CA PHE A 128 -3.61 -2.64 -5.08
C PHE A 128 -2.35 -3.45 -4.79
N THR A 129 -1.75 -3.97 -5.85
CA THR A 129 -0.40 -4.54 -5.78
C THR A 129 0.44 -3.96 -6.91
N PHE A 130 1.41 -3.13 -6.53
CA PHE A 130 2.35 -2.49 -7.44
C PHE A 130 3.75 -3.05 -7.26
N ARG A 131 4.48 -3.14 -8.38
CA ARG A 131 5.87 -3.57 -8.45
C ARG A 131 6.68 -2.60 -9.31
N ARG A 132 7.97 -2.52 -9.01
CA ARG A 132 8.98 -1.83 -9.82
C ARG A 132 10.24 -2.68 -9.90
N PHE A 133 11.11 -2.37 -10.87
CA PHE A 133 12.32 -3.14 -11.13
C PHE A 133 13.57 -2.59 -10.42
N SER A 134 13.50 -1.37 -9.87
CA SER A 134 14.59 -0.74 -9.13
C SER A 134 14.08 -0.08 -7.86
N PRO A 135 14.83 -0.11 -6.74
CA PRO A 135 14.45 0.54 -5.49
C PRO A 135 14.66 2.07 -5.52
N SER A 136 15.47 2.57 -6.46
CA SER A 136 15.56 4.00 -6.73
C SER A 136 14.33 4.44 -7.53
N GLY A 137 13.52 5.34 -6.97
CA GLY A 137 12.54 6.09 -7.75
C GLY A 137 13.25 6.74 -8.95
N ALA A 138 12.59 6.74 -10.11
CA ALA A 138 13.11 7.39 -11.32
C ALA A 138 13.40 8.88 -11.07
#